data_AF-A0A928TEM3-F1
#
_entry.id   AF-A0A928TEM3-F1
#
_cell.length_a   1.000
_cell.length_b   1.000
_cell.length_c   1.000
_cell.angle_alpha   90.00
_cell.angle_beta   90.00
_cell.angle_gamma   90.00
#
_symmetry.space_group_name_H-M   'P 1'
#
loop_
_entity.id
_entity.type
_entity.pdbx_description
1 polymer ?
#
loop_
_entity_poly.entity_id
_entity_poly.type
_entity_poly.pdbx_seq_one_letter_code
_entity_poly.pdbx_strand_id
1 'polypeptide(L)'
;MKIELSLNRREPIQTVSVVSQSNAAALSEAMTRLRSWALIRGVPVEGEAIVQFAGPAITRVHLPVGEPPAPHPDTGVSLDRVPGGVTVLASGVALADGPQTARALEDLLANEAPVSGRAELHPNPGETFEGTLVLPLVRAPVRPIEAIALELGRRGPGAEKRLSAVRVVTVARQAGTGGEEIASRVASILGWRPIGREVLGEAARSAGVTPEVLAANTRRKSFIERALESMAYRPPEFGEAWTPPLVSQAAPHYTSADYRRFIEEVILDIAHEGNAVIIVHGAQLLLAGHDDALRVLVTGSLSRRAERLAAEQGITVEKARALVLESDREREKYFHEFYQSGWLDPCSYDLSINSDHLDAIAAARLIAELVDSTRLPPAERAGERQLAHSR
;
A
#
# COMPACT_ATOMS: atom_id res chain seq x y z
N MET A 1 14.27 -9.92 15.47
CA MET A 1 15.52 -10.20 14.73
C MET A 1 16.46 -9.02 14.92
N LYS A 2 17.70 -9.26 15.34
CA LYS A 2 18.67 -8.19 15.61
C LYS A 2 19.53 -8.00 14.36
N ILE A 3 19.00 -7.30 13.35
CA ILE A 3 19.79 -6.90 12.19
C ILE A 3 20.77 -5.82 12.66
N GLU A 4 22.05 -6.05 12.42
CA GLU A 4 23.09 -5.06 12.68
C GLU A 4 23.45 -4.37 11.36
N LEU A 5 23.38 -3.03 11.35
CA LEU A 5 23.76 -2.23 10.20
C LEU A 5 25.16 -1.63 10.37
N SER A 6 25.92 -1.61 9.29
CA SER A 6 27.21 -0.90 9.23
C SER A 6 27.42 -0.25 7.86
N LEU A 7 28.24 0.80 7.84
CA LEU A 7 28.71 1.41 6.60
C LEU A 7 30.05 0.83 6.23
N ASN A 8 30.21 0.51 4.95
CA ASN A 8 31.47 0.06 4.41
C ASN A 8 31.78 0.75 3.07
N ARG A 9 33.04 0.74 2.66
CA ARG A 9 33.43 1.06 1.28
C ARG A 9 33.93 -0.20 0.60
N ARG A 10 33.44 -0.43 -0.61
CA ARG A 10 33.84 -1.57 -1.44
C ARG A 10 34.47 -1.08 -2.73
N GLU A 11 35.55 -1.71 -3.16
CA GLU A 11 36.07 -1.53 -4.50
C GLU A 11 35.18 -2.27 -5.53
N PRO A 12 35.15 -1.85 -6.81
CA PRO A 12 34.40 -2.57 -7.82
C PRO A 12 34.96 -3.98 -8.02
N ILE A 13 34.09 -5.00 -8.03
CA ILE A 13 34.48 -6.41 -8.13
C ILE A 13 34.19 -6.92 -9.53
N GLN A 14 35.18 -7.56 -10.16
CA GLN A 14 34.99 -8.28 -11.41
C GLN A 14 34.36 -9.64 -11.14
N THR A 15 33.32 -9.98 -11.91
CA THR A 15 32.57 -11.20 -11.70
C THR A 15 32.21 -11.88 -13.00
N VAL A 16 31.93 -13.17 -12.92
CA VAL A 16 31.12 -13.86 -13.93
C VAL A 16 29.74 -14.14 -13.36
N SER A 17 28.71 -14.01 -14.18
CA SER A 17 27.33 -14.12 -13.72
C SER A 17 26.47 -15.05 -14.58
N VAL A 18 25.45 -15.62 -13.96
CA VAL A 18 24.37 -16.38 -14.61
C VAL A 18 23.03 -15.89 -14.08
N VAL A 19 22.00 -15.95 -14.92
CA VAL A 19 20.61 -15.73 -14.48
C VAL A 19 20.05 -17.05 -13.97
N SER A 20 19.38 -17.01 -12.82
CA SER A 20 18.77 -18.16 -12.18
C SER A 20 17.39 -17.83 -11.61
N GLN A 21 16.64 -18.86 -11.22
CA GLN A 21 15.40 -18.71 -10.47
C GLN A 21 15.70 -18.40 -8.99
N SER A 22 14.81 -17.66 -8.33
CA SER A 22 14.95 -17.24 -6.92
C SER A 22 14.69 -18.34 -5.88
N ASN A 23 14.96 -19.62 -6.18
CA ASN A 23 14.78 -20.74 -5.24
C ASN A 23 16.11 -21.42 -4.91
N ALA A 24 16.19 -22.06 -3.74
CA ALA A 24 17.43 -22.61 -3.19
C ALA A 24 18.13 -23.62 -4.12
N ALA A 25 17.36 -24.49 -4.78
CA ALA A 25 17.92 -25.50 -5.69
C ALA A 25 18.56 -24.83 -6.93
N ALA A 26 17.86 -23.89 -7.55
CA ALA A 26 18.37 -23.17 -8.73
C ALA A 26 19.55 -22.24 -8.40
N LEU A 27 19.58 -21.66 -7.20
CA LEU A 27 20.72 -20.86 -6.74
C LEU A 27 21.96 -21.74 -6.51
N SER A 28 21.78 -22.91 -5.89
CA SER A 28 22.87 -23.88 -5.69
C SER A 28 23.44 -24.35 -7.04
N GLU A 29 22.57 -24.72 -7.99
CA GLU A 29 22.98 -25.12 -9.34
C GLU A 29 23.75 -24.00 -10.05
N ALA A 30 23.27 -22.76 -9.96
CA ALA A 30 23.94 -21.60 -10.55
C ALA A 30 25.34 -21.36 -9.96
N MET A 31 25.50 -21.47 -8.63
CA MET A 31 26.79 -21.33 -7.97
C MET A 31 27.76 -22.46 -8.37
N THR A 32 27.29 -23.71 -8.41
CA THR A 32 28.09 -24.85 -8.86
C THR A 32 28.52 -24.66 -10.31
N ARG A 33 27.60 -24.23 -11.19
CA ARG A 33 27.89 -23.95 -12.61
C ARG A 33 28.99 -22.91 -12.78
N LEU A 34 28.93 -21.79 -12.05
CA LEU A 34 29.95 -20.74 -12.11
C LEU A 34 31.32 -21.25 -11.62
N ARG A 35 31.35 -22.03 -10.53
CA ARG A 35 32.60 -22.61 -10.00
C ARG A 35 33.19 -23.65 -10.94
N SER A 36 32.38 -24.52 -11.52
CA SER A 36 32.82 -25.48 -12.55
C SER A 36 33.36 -24.77 -13.79
N TRP A 37 32.69 -23.70 -14.24
CA TRP A 37 33.16 -22.88 -15.35
C TRP A 37 34.54 -22.27 -15.05
N ALA A 38 34.72 -21.66 -13.87
CA ALA A 38 35.99 -21.06 -13.48
C ALA A 38 37.11 -22.11 -13.41
N LEU A 39 36.84 -23.29 -12.85
CA LEU A 39 37.79 -24.41 -12.77
C LEU A 39 38.22 -24.91 -14.16
N ILE A 40 37.26 -25.14 -15.06
CA ILE A 40 37.51 -25.61 -16.43
C ILE A 40 38.36 -24.58 -17.21
N ARG A 41 38.13 -23.28 -16.95
CA ARG A 41 38.81 -22.18 -17.64
C ARG A 41 40.09 -21.73 -16.96
N GLY A 42 40.48 -22.35 -15.84
CA GLY A 42 41.68 -22.00 -15.08
C GLY A 42 41.64 -20.60 -14.46
N VAL A 43 40.45 -20.08 -14.17
CA VAL A 43 40.28 -18.73 -13.61
C VAL A 43 40.26 -18.82 -12.08
N PRO A 44 41.08 -18.04 -11.37
CA PRO A 44 41.05 -18.03 -9.90
C PRO A 44 39.74 -17.42 -9.40
N VAL A 45 39.10 -18.10 -8.45
CA VAL A 45 37.94 -17.60 -7.72
C VAL A 45 38.43 -16.78 -6.53
N GLU A 46 38.00 -15.53 -6.45
CA GLU A 46 38.54 -14.54 -5.50
C GLU A 46 37.62 -14.25 -4.31
N GLY A 47 36.43 -14.86 -4.28
CA GLY A 47 35.48 -14.65 -3.21
C GLY A 47 34.26 -15.56 -3.29
N GLU A 48 33.33 -15.33 -2.37
CA GLU A 48 32.05 -16.04 -2.33
C GLU A 48 31.04 -15.48 -3.33
N ALA A 49 30.04 -16.30 -3.64
CA ALA A 49 29.00 -15.92 -4.60
C ALA A 49 28.12 -14.77 -4.07
N ILE A 50 27.74 -13.87 -4.97
CA ILE A 50 26.90 -12.70 -4.69
C ILE A 50 25.57 -12.89 -5.42
N VAL A 51 24.45 -12.80 -4.70
CA VAL A 51 23.10 -12.95 -5.28
C VAL A 51 22.44 -11.58 -5.41
N GLN A 52 22.14 -11.16 -6.64
CA GLN A 52 21.36 -9.95 -6.92
C GLN A 52 19.93 -10.30 -7.29
N PHE A 53 18.96 -9.72 -6.59
CA PHE A 53 17.55 -9.92 -6.92
C PHE A 53 17.17 -9.09 -8.14
N ALA A 54 16.56 -9.73 -9.14
CA ALA A 54 16.10 -9.11 -10.39
C ALA A 54 14.57 -9.14 -10.55
N GLY A 55 13.86 -9.37 -9.44
CA GLY A 55 12.41 -9.53 -9.36
C GLY A 55 12.04 -10.71 -8.44
N PRO A 56 10.74 -10.98 -8.24
CA PRO A 56 10.27 -12.02 -7.32
C PRO A 56 10.63 -13.44 -7.75
N ALA A 57 10.91 -13.68 -9.04
CA ALA A 57 11.17 -15.02 -9.58
C ALA A 57 12.57 -15.17 -10.23
N ILE A 58 13.29 -14.06 -10.44
CA ILE A 58 14.55 -14.06 -11.18
C ILE A 58 15.65 -13.43 -10.32
N THR A 59 16.78 -14.12 -10.22
CA THR A 59 18.01 -13.66 -9.57
C THR A 59 19.16 -13.73 -10.54
N ARG A 60 20.16 -12.89 -10.32
CA ARG A 60 21.47 -13.00 -10.97
C ARG A 60 22.47 -13.43 -9.92
N VAL A 61 23.16 -14.53 -10.18
CA VAL A 61 24.22 -15.03 -9.31
C VAL A 61 25.55 -14.62 -9.93
N HIS A 62 26.39 -13.96 -9.15
CA HIS A 62 27.72 -13.52 -9.54
C HIS A 62 28.77 -14.33 -8.75
N LEU A 63 29.89 -14.65 -9.39
CA LEU A 63 31.06 -15.23 -8.75
C LEU A 63 32.26 -14.29 -8.97
N PRO A 64 32.87 -13.75 -7.91
CA PRO A 64 34.12 -13.01 -7.97
C PRO A 64 35.24 -13.86 -8.54
N VAL A 65 35.89 -13.35 -9.58
CA VAL A 65 36.97 -14.02 -10.28
C VAL A 65 38.04 -13.00 -10.65
N GLY A 66 39.29 -13.47 -10.84
CA GLY A 66 40.41 -12.64 -11.30
C GLY A 66 40.20 -12.14 -12.73
N GLU A 67 41.15 -12.33 -13.64
CA GLU A 67 40.95 -11.99 -15.06
C GLU A 67 40.34 -13.18 -15.82
N PRO A 68 39.01 -13.21 -16.08
CA PRO A 68 38.41 -14.31 -16.82
C PRO A 68 38.64 -14.12 -18.32
N PRO A 69 38.89 -15.20 -19.09
CA PRO A 69 38.77 -15.15 -20.54
C PRO A 69 37.31 -14.91 -20.92
N ALA A 70 37.08 -14.33 -22.10
CA ALA A 70 35.73 -14.06 -22.61
C ALA A 70 34.85 -15.33 -22.56
N PRO A 71 33.68 -15.28 -21.89
CA PRO A 71 32.75 -16.40 -21.86
C PRO A 71 32.20 -16.71 -23.25
N HIS A 72 31.96 -17.99 -23.53
CA HIS A 72 31.30 -18.40 -24.78
C HIS A 72 29.78 -18.24 -24.63
N PRO A 73 29.03 -17.75 -25.63
CA PRO A 73 27.58 -17.54 -25.51
C PRO A 73 26.81 -18.77 -25.02
N ASP A 74 27.16 -19.95 -25.53
CA ASP A 74 26.51 -21.22 -25.18
C ASP A 74 26.71 -21.66 -23.73
N THR A 75 27.71 -21.10 -23.02
CA THR A 75 27.90 -21.44 -21.60
C THR A 75 26.89 -20.74 -20.70
N GLY A 76 26.12 -19.77 -21.21
CA GLY A 76 25.15 -18.99 -20.43
C GLY A 76 25.77 -18.14 -19.32
N VAL A 77 27.10 -18.05 -19.28
CA VAL A 77 27.90 -17.27 -18.34
C VAL A 77 28.22 -15.95 -19.00
N SER A 78 28.05 -14.86 -18.28
CA SER A 78 28.34 -13.50 -18.74
C SER A 78 29.46 -12.88 -17.92
N LEU A 79 30.28 -12.03 -18.55
CA LEU A 79 31.20 -11.16 -17.83
C LEU A 79 30.41 -9.99 -17.24
N ASP A 80 30.61 -9.70 -15.97
CA ASP A 80 29.83 -8.70 -15.24
C ASP A 80 30.70 -7.98 -14.21
N ARG A 81 30.20 -6.87 -13.67
CA ARG A 81 30.91 -6.11 -12.65
C ARG A 81 29.95 -5.64 -11.58
N VAL A 82 30.33 -5.89 -10.33
CA VAL A 82 29.58 -5.40 -9.19
C VAL A 82 30.18 -4.03 -8.80
N PRO A 83 29.38 -2.95 -8.78
CA PRO A 83 29.91 -1.59 -8.60
C PRO A 83 30.56 -1.41 -7.21
N GLY A 84 31.62 -0.60 -7.17
CA GLY A 84 32.22 -0.13 -5.92
C GLY A 84 31.52 1.11 -5.39
N GLY A 85 31.88 1.56 -4.19
CA GLY A 85 31.37 2.77 -3.57
C GLY A 85 31.04 2.60 -2.10
N VAL A 86 30.20 3.50 -1.59
CA VAL A 86 29.67 3.40 -0.22
C VAL A 86 28.60 2.31 -0.21
N THR A 87 28.59 1.48 0.81
CA THR A 87 27.63 0.38 0.97
C THR A 87 27.07 0.39 2.38
N VAL A 88 25.80 0.02 2.51
CA VAL A 88 25.21 -0.39 3.80
C VAL A 88 25.21 -1.91 3.85
N LEU A 89 25.79 -2.45 4.92
CA LEU A 89 25.77 -3.87 5.23
C LEU A 89 24.71 -4.11 6.30
N ALA A 90 23.85 -5.10 6.08
CA ALA A 90 22.90 -5.60 7.05
C ALA A 90 23.21 -7.08 7.29
N SER A 91 23.74 -7.40 8.48
CA SER A 91 24.17 -8.75 8.84
C SER A 91 23.05 -9.54 9.52
N GLY A 92 23.10 -10.87 9.39
CA GLY A 92 22.10 -11.78 9.99
C GLY A 92 20.75 -11.71 9.30
N VAL A 93 20.75 -11.52 7.97
CA VAL A 93 19.53 -11.45 7.15
C VAL A 93 19.25 -12.83 6.59
N ALA A 94 18.08 -13.39 6.91
CA ALA A 94 17.66 -14.65 6.32
C ALA A 94 17.46 -14.49 4.80
N LEU A 95 17.84 -15.50 4.02
CA LEU A 95 17.71 -15.49 2.55
C LEU A 95 16.27 -15.18 2.10
N ALA A 96 15.28 -15.72 2.83
CA ALA A 96 13.86 -15.49 2.56
C ALA A 96 13.41 -14.03 2.83
N ASP A 97 14.11 -13.33 3.72
CA ASP A 97 13.81 -11.96 4.16
C ASP A 97 14.65 -10.90 3.44
N GLY A 98 15.59 -11.34 2.58
CA GLY A 98 16.53 -10.48 1.85
C GLY A 98 15.83 -9.40 1.01
N PRO A 99 14.86 -9.75 0.15
CA PRO A 99 14.13 -8.77 -0.66
C PRO A 99 13.37 -7.73 0.17
N GLN A 100 12.72 -8.14 1.25
CA GLN A 100 11.94 -7.28 2.14
C GLN A 100 12.87 -6.33 2.91
N THR A 101 13.97 -6.86 3.43
CA THR A 101 14.99 -6.08 4.14
C THR A 101 15.66 -5.07 3.21
N ALA A 102 15.94 -5.45 1.97
CA ALA A 102 16.48 -4.56 0.94
C ALA A 102 15.54 -3.40 0.66
N ARG A 103 14.27 -3.69 0.40
CA ARG A 103 13.26 -2.67 0.12
C ARG A 103 13.04 -1.73 1.31
N ALA A 104 12.99 -2.26 2.52
CA ALA A 104 12.85 -1.44 3.73
C ALA A 104 14.04 -0.48 3.90
N LEU A 105 15.26 -0.95 3.63
CA LEU A 105 16.44 -0.09 3.65
C LEU A 105 16.42 0.94 2.52
N GLU A 106 16.03 0.55 1.30
CA GLU A 106 15.84 1.47 0.16
C GLU A 106 14.87 2.60 0.50
N ASP A 107 13.71 2.27 1.07
CA ASP A 107 12.67 3.23 1.46
C ASP A 107 13.17 4.19 2.55
N LEU A 108 13.90 3.68 3.55
CA LEU A 108 14.51 4.50 4.60
C LEU A 108 15.59 5.44 4.08
N LEU A 109 16.27 5.06 2.99
CA LEU A 109 17.41 5.78 2.42
C LEU A 109 17.05 6.67 1.22
N ALA A 110 15.83 6.54 0.66
CA ALA A 110 15.41 7.09 -0.63
C ALA A 110 15.77 8.57 -0.86
N ASN A 111 15.69 9.40 0.18
CA ASN A 111 15.93 10.84 0.08
C ASN A 111 17.33 11.30 0.54
N GLU A 112 18.06 10.45 1.28
CA GLU A 112 19.31 10.83 1.95
C GLU A 112 20.54 10.22 1.28
N ALA A 113 20.46 8.92 0.98
CA ALA A 113 21.49 8.15 0.34
C ALA A 113 20.87 7.19 -0.68
N PRO A 114 20.49 7.71 -1.86
CA PRO A 114 19.91 6.88 -2.91
C PRO A 114 20.82 5.70 -3.26
N VAL A 115 20.19 4.58 -3.60
CA VAL A 115 20.90 3.35 -3.98
C VAL A 115 21.50 3.54 -5.38
N SER A 116 22.76 3.15 -5.56
CA SER A 116 23.51 3.28 -6.80
C SER A 116 23.48 2.02 -7.69
N GLY A 117 22.83 0.96 -7.21
CA GLY A 117 22.75 -0.33 -7.88
C GLY A 117 21.63 -1.20 -7.29
N ARG A 118 21.74 -2.51 -7.46
CA ARG A 118 20.77 -3.46 -6.88
C ARG A 118 21.27 -3.93 -5.52
N ALA A 119 20.35 -4.21 -4.61
CA ALA A 119 20.69 -4.90 -3.36
C ALA A 119 21.23 -6.30 -3.65
N GLU A 120 22.27 -6.66 -2.90
CA GLU A 120 23.00 -7.91 -3.04
C GLU A 120 22.90 -8.70 -1.74
N LEU A 121 22.59 -9.98 -1.80
CA LEU A 121 22.72 -10.86 -0.65
C LEU A 121 23.98 -11.71 -0.81
N HIS A 122 24.84 -11.67 0.21
CA HIS A 122 26.07 -12.43 0.33
C HIS A 122 25.82 -13.55 1.34
N PRO A 123 25.63 -14.81 0.89
CA PRO A 123 25.35 -15.93 1.79
C PRO A 123 26.53 -16.22 2.72
N ASN A 124 26.26 -16.60 3.98
CA ASN A 124 27.31 -17.01 4.90
C ASN A 124 27.84 -18.41 4.53
N PRO A 125 29.16 -18.66 4.61
CA PRO A 125 29.72 -19.98 4.34
C PRO A 125 29.14 -21.06 5.27
N GLY A 126 28.55 -22.11 4.71
CA GLY A 126 28.02 -23.25 5.47
C GLY A 126 26.60 -23.07 6.05
N GLU A 127 26.04 -21.86 5.98
CA GLU A 127 24.67 -21.58 6.40
C GLU A 127 23.79 -21.38 5.17
N THR A 128 22.89 -22.32 4.91
CA THR A 128 22.09 -22.31 3.67
C THR A 128 21.00 -21.24 3.63
N PHE A 129 20.77 -20.50 4.72
CA PHE A 129 19.59 -19.64 4.87
C PHE A 129 19.84 -18.28 5.51
N GLU A 130 21.10 -17.90 5.82
CA GLU A 130 21.45 -16.58 6.36
C GLU A 130 22.62 -15.96 5.60
N GLY A 131 22.63 -14.63 5.52
CA GLY A 131 23.66 -13.88 4.82
C GLY A 131 23.73 -12.42 5.23
N THR A 132 24.67 -11.72 4.60
CA THR A 132 24.83 -10.27 4.71
C THR A 132 24.21 -9.60 3.49
N LEU A 133 23.22 -8.75 3.70
CA LEU A 133 22.64 -7.92 2.66
C LEU A 133 23.50 -6.67 2.47
N VAL A 134 23.82 -6.34 1.23
CA VAL A 134 24.70 -5.24 0.83
C VAL A 134 23.93 -4.33 -0.12
N LEU A 135 23.72 -3.08 0.28
CA LEU A 135 23.10 -2.06 -0.56
C LEU A 135 24.15 -1.06 -1.03
N PRO A 136 24.47 -1.00 -2.32
CA PRO A 136 25.37 0.01 -2.86
C PRO A 136 24.67 1.37 -2.91
N LEU A 137 25.33 2.40 -2.39
CA LEU A 137 24.79 3.75 -2.28
C LEU A 137 25.56 4.73 -3.16
N VAL A 138 24.90 5.80 -3.59
CA VAL A 138 25.54 6.93 -4.27
C VAL A 138 26.45 7.69 -3.31
N ARG A 139 26.03 7.82 -2.05
CA ARG A 139 26.74 8.51 -0.96
C ARG A 139 26.36 7.91 0.39
N ALA A 140 27.12 8.25 1.43
CA ALA A 140 26.74 7.90 2.80
C ALA A 140 25.43 8.60 3.22
N PRO A 141 24.60 7.96 4.07
CA PRO A 141 23.40 8.58 4.61
C PRO A 141 23.75 9.81 5.45
N VAL A 142 22.82 10.77 5.49
CA VAL A 142 22.96 11.99 6.29
C VAL A 142 22.74 11.66 7.77
N ARG A 143 21.78 10.77 8.06
CA ARG A 143 21.56 10.24 9.41
C ARG A 143 22.62 9.20 9.81
N PRO A 144 22.96 9.13 11.12
CA PRO A 144 23.80 8.05 11.65
C PRO A 144 23.19 6.67 11.39
N ILE A 145 24.05 5.68 11.12
CA ILE A 145 23.61 4.33 10.74
C ILE A 145 22.84 3.65 11.89
N GLU A 146 23.13 4.00 13.13
CA GLU A 146 22.45 3.52 14.34
C GLU A 146 20.99 3.97 14.40
N ALA A 147 20.70 5.19 13.93
CA ALA A 147 19.33 5.71 13.87
C ALA A 147 18.51 4.95 12.82
N ILE A 148 19.13 4.66 11.67
CA ILE A 148 18.54 3.87 10.59
C ILE A 148 18.34 2.42 11.06
N ALA A 149 19.30 1.85 11.79
CA ALA A 149 19.21 0.50 12.35
C ALA A 149 18.09 0.38 13.38
N LEU A 150 17.92 1.39 14.24
CA LEU A 150 16.85 1.45 15.22
C LEU A 150 15.48 1.52 14.52
N GLU A 151 15.36 2.31 13.46
CA GLU A 151 14.13 2.43 12.67
C GLU A 151 13.81 1.15 11.90
N LEU A 152 14.81 0.51 11.30
CA LEU A 152 14.68 -0.81 10.67
C LEU A 152 14.30 -1.88 11.69
N GLY A 153 14.89 -1.85 12.89
CA GLY A 153 14.58 -2.77 13.99
C GLY A 153 13.16 -2.59 14.55
N ARG A 154 12.63 -1.36 14.53
CA ARG A 154 11.21 -1.08 14.82
C ARG A 154 10.28 -1.65 13.75
N ARG A 155 10.71 -1.65 12.48
CA ARG A 155 9.94 -2.14 11.32
C ARG A 155 10.01 -3.67 11.15
N GLY A 156 11.16 -4.29 11.44
CA GLY A 156 11.41 -5.74 11.38
C GLY A 156 11.54 -6.32 9.95
N PRO A 157 12.44 -7.29 9.71
CA PRO A 157 12.68 -7.91 8.39
C PRO A 157 11.65 -8.99 8.01
N GLY A 158 10.81 -9.42 8.95
CA GLY A 158 9.63 -10.24 8.70
C GLY A 158 8.38 -9.40 8.43
N ALA A 159 8.53 -8.23 7.80
CA ALA A 159 7.42 -7.64 7.09
C ALA A 159 7.15 -8.48 5.83
N GLU A 160 6.53 -9.66 6.02
CA GLU A 160 5.35 -9.93 5.20
C GLU A 160 4.58 -8.61 5.10
N LYS A 161 3.83 -8.36 4.03
CA LYS A 161 2.70 -7.44 4.15
C LYS A 161 2.00 -7.89 5.43
N ARG A 162 2.21 -7.19 6.57
CA ARG A 162 1.49 -7.49 7.80
C ARG A 162 0.09 -7.47 7.26
N LEU A 163 -0.64 -8.57 7.34
CA LEU A 163 -2.06 -8.51 7.03
C LEU A 163 -2.53 -7.45 8.02
N SER A 164 -2.64 -6.22 7.52
CA SER A 164 -3.03 -5.09 8.31
C SER A 164 -4.34 -5.56 8.89
N ALA A 165 -4.46 -5.48 10.21
CA ALA A 165 -5.71 -5.74 10.90
C ALA A 165 -6.84 -5.08 10.11
N VAL A 166 -6.56 -3.85 9.71
CA VAL A 166 -7.32 -3.02 8.80
C VAL A 166 -7.29 -3.59 7.39
N ARG A 167 -8.43 -4.03 6.89
CA ARG A 167 -8.66 -4.42 5.49
C ARG A 167 -9.46 -3.36 4.72
N VAL A 168 -10.05 -2.40 5.42
CA VAL A 168 -10.83 -1.32 4.83
C VAL A 168 -10.56 0.00 5.55
N VAL A 169 -10.40 1.10 4.80
CA VAL A 169 -10.34 2.45 5.36
C VAL A 169 -11.60 3.18 4.97
N THR A 170 -12.34 3.76 5.91
CA THR A 170 -13.41 4.72 5.60
C THR A 170 -12.89 6.13 5.77
N VAL A 171 -13.15 7.01 4.81
CA VAL A 171 -12.79 8.43 4.88
C VAL A 171 -14.06 9.27 4.85
N ALA A 172 -14.51 9.69 6.03
CA ALA A 172 -15.50 10.75 6.18
C ALA A 172 -14.83 12.12 6.05
N ARG A 173 -15.55 13.10 5.53
CA ARG A 173 -14.98 14.43 5.28
C ARG A 173 -16.01 15.54 5.40
N GLN A 174 -15.56 16.71 5.82
CA GLN A 174 -16.30 17.95 5.63
C GLN A 174 -16.08 18.50 4.20
N ALA A 175 -17.00 19.31 3.68
CA ALA A 175 -16.82 19.94 2.36
C ALA A 175 -15.61 20.91 2.37
N GLY A 176 -14.83 20.92 1.28
CA GLY A 176 -13.67 21.82 1.14
C GLY A 176 -12.40 21.40 1.89
N THR A 177 -12.34 20.20 2.48
CA THR A 177 -11.14 19.74 3.22
C THR A 177 -10.08 19.07 2.33
N GLY A 178 -10.38 18.76 1.07
CA GLY A 178 -9.52 17.91 0.23
C GLY A 178 -9.61 16.42 0.58
N GLY A 179 -10.61 16.00 1.38
CA GLY A 179 -10.75 14.61 1.82
C GLY A 179 -10.82 13.56 0.70
N GLU A 180 -11.38 13.92 -0.47
CA GLU A 180 -11.42 13.04 -1.64
C GLU A 180 -10.03 12.83 -2.25
N GLU A 181 -9.24 13.91 -2.35
CA GLU A 181 -7.83 13.82 -2.79
C GLU A 181 -7.02 12.98 -1.80
N ILE A 182 -7.19 13.22 -0.49
CA ILE A 182 -6.51 12.45 0.57
C ILE A 182 -6.85 10.96 0.42
N ALA A 183 -8.13 10.61 0.31
CA ALA A 183 -8.55 9.22 0.19
C ALA A 183 -8.03 8.54 -1.09
N SER A 184 -8.03 9.24 -2.23
CA SER A 184 -7.45 8.76 -3.49
C SER A 184 -5.94 8.48 -3.35
N ARG A 185 -5.22 9.37 -2.65
CA ARG A 185 -3.80 9.17 -2.33
C ARG A 185 -3.58 8.01 -1.37
N VAL A 186 -4.43 7.84 -0.35
CA VAL A 186 -4.38 6.66 0.55
C VAL A 186 -4.54 5.37 -0.26
N ALA A 187 -5.55 5.31 -1.13
CA ALA A 187 -5.78 4.16 -1.99
C ALA A 187 -4.56 3.87 -2.89
N SER A 188 -3.96 4.92 -3.45
CA SER A 188 -2.75 4.81 -4.29
C SER A 188 -1.54 4.31 -3.51
N ILE A 189 -1.31 4.80 -2.29
CA ILE A 189 -0.19 4.38 -1.43
C ILE A 189 -0.34 2.91 -1.02
N LEU A 190 -1.55 2.50 -0.64
CA LEU A 190 -1.83 1.13 -0.18
C LEU A 190 -2.00 0.12 -1.33
N GLY A 191 -2.18 0.60 -2.57
CA GLY A 191 -2.57 -0.23 -3.71
C GLY A 191 -3.97 -0.81 -3.58
N TRP A 192 -4.89 -0.06 -2.95
CA TRP A 192 -6.26 -0.47 -2.66
C TRP A 192 -7.26 0.17 -3.61
N ARG A 193 -8.49 -0.37 -3.67
CA ARG A 193 -9.56 0.15 -4.53
C ARG A 193 -10.17 1.41 -3.91
N PRO A 194 -10.21 2.56 -4.60
CA PRO A 194 -11.00 3.70 -4.15
C PRO A 194 -12.48 3.47 -4.47
N ILE A 195 -13.34 3.51 -3.45
CA ILE A 195 -14.78 3.35 -3.55
C ILE A 195 -15.44 4.68 -3.18
N GLY A 196 -15.78 5.45 -4.21
CA GLY A 196 -16.47 6.74 -4.08
C GLY A 196 -17.94 6.66 -4.46
N ARG A 197 -18.56 7.84 -4.56
CA ARG A 197 -19.96 8.00 -4.94
C ARG A 197 -20.26 7.44 -6.33
N GLU A 198 -19.36 7.63 -7.28
CA GLU A 198 -19.54 7.24 -8.68
C GLU A 198 -19.65 5.72 -8.82
N VAL A 199 -18.75 4.99 -8.13
CA VAL A 199 -18.71 3.53 -8.14
C VAL A 199 -20.01 2.96 -7.56
N LEU A 200 -20.47 3.52 -6.44
CA LEU A 200 -21.72 3.08 -5.82
C LEU A 200 -22.96 3.46 -6.63
N GLY A 201 -22.97 4.64 -7.26
CA GLY A 201 -24.07 5.07 -8.13
C GLY A 201 -24.16 4.23 -9.41
N GLU A 202 -23.03 3.76 -9.95
CA GLU A 202 -22.99 2.80 -11.05
C GLU A 202 -23.47 1.41 -10.59
N ALA A 203 -23.02 0.94 -9.42
CA ALA A 203 -23.49 -0.31 -8.85
C ALA A 203 -25.01 -0.31 -8.63
N ALA A 204 -25.56 0.79 -8.11
CA ALA A 204 -26.99 0.95 -7.90
C ALA A 204 -27.76 0.98 -9.23
N ARG A 205 -27.28 1.72 -10.24
CA ARG A 205 -27.88 1.74 -11.59
C ARG A 205 -27.86 0.36 -12.25
N SER A 206 -26.72 -0.33 -12.22
CA SER A 206 -26.54 -1.68 -12.76
C SER A 206 -27.40 -2.73 -12.02
N ALA A 207 -27.63 -2.53 -10.73
CA ALA A 207 -28.52 -3.36 -9.93
C ALA A 207 -30.01 -3.12 -10.27
N GLY A 208 -30.37 -2.03 -10.94
CA GLY A 208 -31.75 -1.60 -11.18
C GLY A 208 -32.33 -0.80 -10.00
N VAL A 209 -31.46 -0.29 -9.14
CA VAL A 209 -31.75 0.47 -7.92
C VAL A 209 -31.42 1.94 -8.23
N THR A 210 -32.19 2.59 -9.12
CA THR A 210 -32.04 4.05 -9.32
C THR A 210 -32.93 4.81 -8.33
N PRO A 211 -32.58 6.06 -7.96
CA PRO A 211 -33.46 6.90 -7.16
C PRO A 211 -34.88 7.01 -7.74
N GLU A 212 -35.01 6.97 -9.08
CA GLU A 212 -36.30 6.98 -9.78
C GLU A 212 -37.01 5.62 -9.75
N VAL A 213 -36.28 4.49 -9.84
CA VAL A 213 -36.86 3.14 -9.88
C VAL A 213 -37.35 2.68 -8.50
N LEU A 214 -36.75 3.17 -7.40
CA LEU A 214 -37.20 2.81 -6.06
C LEU A 214 -38.48 3.47 -5.57
N ALA A 215 -39.02 4.44 -6.31
CA ALA A 215 -40.39 4.88 -6.12
C ALA A 215 -41.41 3.86 -6.65
N ALA A 216 -40.99 2.90 -7.49
CA ALA A 216 -41.84 1.93 -8.16
C ALA A 216 -41.51 0.49 -7.70
N ASN A 217 -42.22 0.07 -6.67
CA ASN A 217 -42.19 -1.25 -6.05
C ASN A 217 -42.31 -2.41 -7.06
N THR A 218 -41.24 -3.18 -7.36
CA THR A 218 -41.39 -4.55 -7.87
C THR A 218 -40.14 -5.45 -7.65
N ARG A 219 -40.37 -6.61 -7.03
CA ARG A 219 -39.43 -7.74 -6.87
C ARG A 219 -38.81 -8.22 -8.20
N ARG A 220 -37.49 -8.54 -8.23
CA ARG A 220 -36.87 -9.76 -8.85
C ARG A 220 -35.32 -9.78 -8.83
N LYS A 221 -34.77 -11.00 -8.61
CA LYS A 221 -33.36 -11.52 -8.61
C LYS A 221 -32.30 -10.76 -7.76
N SER A 222 -31.46 -11.50 -7.03
CA SER A 222 -30.48 -10.94 -6.08
C SER A 222 -29.63 -9.87 -6.75
N PHE A 223 -29.70 -8.67 -6.19
CA PHE A 223 -29.05 -7.46 -6.71
C PHE A 223 -27.51 -7.58 -6.67
N ILE A 224 -27.01 -8.45 -5.79
CA ILE A 224 -25.59 -8.77 -5.52
C ILE A 224 -24.88 -9.35 -6.75
N GLU A 225 -25.53 -10.27 -7.48
CA GLU A 225 -24.91 -11.01 -8.59
C GLU A 225 -24.61 -10.07 -9.78
N ARG A 226 -25.49 -9.10 -10.03
CA ARG A 226 -25.35 -8.13 -11.13
C ARG A 226 -24.34 -7.01 -10.86
N ALA A 227 -24.26 -6.56 -9.60
CA ALA A 227 -23.28 -5.56 -9.21
C ALA A 227 -21.84 -6.10 -9.35
N LEU A 228 -21.60 -7.34 -8.90
CA LEU A 228 -20.30 -8.01 -9.04
C LEU A 228 -19.90 -8.25 -10.50
N GLU A 229 -20.83 -8.64 -11.37
CA GLU A 229 -20.58 -8.84 -12.82
C GLU A 229 -20.17 -7.55 -13.54
N SER A 230 -20.78 -6.41 -13.19
CA SER A 230 -20.43 -5.10 -13.78
C SER A 230 -19.05 -4.58 -13.38
N MET A 231 -18.56 -4.94 -12.18
CA MET A 231 -17.25 -4.54 -11.67
C MET A 231 -16.10 -5.35 -12.28
N ALA A 232 -16.37 -6.55 -12.79
CA ALA A 232 -15.40 -7.39 -13.51
C ALA A 232 -15.09 -6.88 -14.93
N TYR A 233 -15.91 -5.96 -15.47
CA TYR A 233 -15.67 -5.34 -16.77
C TYR A 233 -14.70 -4.16 -16.62
N ARG A 234 -13.45 -4.34 -17.08
CA ARG A 234 -12.45 -3.27 -17.21
C ARG A 234 -12.46 -2.76 -18.66
N PRO A 235 -13.01 -1.58 -18.99
CA PRO A 235 -12.82 -1.00 -20.30
C PRO A 235 -11.34 -0.64 -20.49
N PRO A 236 -10.75 -0.83 -21.70
CA PRO A 236 -9.32 -0.62 -21.94
C PRO A 236 -8.84 0.85 -21.89
N GLU A 237 -9.68 1.79 -21.48
CA GLU A 237 -9.46 3.23 -21.70
C GLU A 237 -8.95 4.00 -20.47
N PHE A 238 -8.78 3.35 -19.32
CA PHE A 238 -8.21 3.98 -18.11
C PHE A 238 -6.67 4.03 -18.15
N GLY A 239 -6.14 4.84 -19.06
CA GLY A 239 -4.76 5.34 -19.06
C GLY A 239 -4.74 6.83 -18.74
N GLU A 240 -3.92 7.23 -17.77
CA GLU A 240 -3.39 8.59 -17.56
C GLU A 240 -4.37 9.78 -17.67
N ALA A 241 -5.17 9.99 -16.63
CA ALA A 241 -5.56 11.30 -16.05
C ALA A 241 -6.85 11.13 -15.23
N TRP A 242 -6.72 10.88 -13.92
CA TRP A 242 -7.86 11.06 -13.03
C TRP A 242 -8.09 12.56 -12.84
N THR A 243 -9.12 13.09 -13.50
CA THR A 243 -9.66 14.41 -13.20
C THR A 243 -10.58 14.29 -11.99
N PRO A 244 -10.38 15.09 -10.93
CA PRO A 244 -11.34 15.14 -9.83
C PRO A 244 -12.71 15.54 -10.41
N PRO A 245 -13.81 14.82 -10.10
CA PRO A 245 -15.11 15.30 -10.49
C PRO A 245 -15.33 16.64 -9.79
N LEU A 246 -15.69 17.67 -10.56
CA LEU A 246 -16.25 18.92 -10.06
C LEU A 246 -17.20 18.58 -8.92
N VAL A 247 -16.88 18.99 -7.69
CA VAL A 247 -17.71 18.79 -6.50
C VAL A 247 -19.16 19.07 -6.90
N SER A 248 -19.94 18.02 -7.07
CA SER A 248 -21.34 18.14 -7.48
C SER A 248 -22.06 18.84 -6.33
N GLN A 249 -22.28 20.13 -6.55
CA GLN A 249 -23.15 21.00 -5.78
C GLN A 249 -24.57 20.43 -5.88
N ALA A 250 -25.26 20.37 -4.74
CA ALA A 250 -26.48 19.61 -4.47
C ALA A 250 -26.23 18.10 -4.34
N ALA A 251 -26.20 17.60 -3.10
CA ALA A 251 -26.37 16.17 -2.86
C ALA A 251 -27.82 15.80 -3.21
N PRO A 252 -28.10 15.04 -4.29
CA PRO A 252 -29.44 14.51 -4.49
C PRO A 252 -29.61 13.40 -3.46
N HIS A 253 -30.31 13.71 -2.37
CA HIS A 253 -31.32 12.87 -1.78
C HIS A 253 -31.12 11.34 -1.92
N TYR A 254 -30.44 10.72 -0.94
CA TYR A 254 -30.52 9.28 -0.65
C TYR A 254 -31.91 8.94 -0.07
N THR A 255 -33.00 9.33 -0.75
CA THR A 255 -34.31 9.53 -0.10
C THR A 255 -35.17 8.30 0.08
N SER A 256 -34.83 7.16 -0.51
CA SER A 256 -35.53 5.91 -0.19
C SER A 256 -34.73 5.08 0.79
N ALA A 257 -35.40 4.58 1.84
CA ALA A 257 -34.82 3.67 2.83
C ALA A 257 -34.18 2.44 2.17
N ASP A 258 -34.72 2.02 1.03
CA ASP A 258 -34.26 0.89 0.24
C ASP A 258 -32.98 1.21 -0.58
N TYR A 259 -32.80 2.44 -1.08
CA TYR A 259 -31.54 2.87 -1.73
C TYR A 259 -30.42 2.94 -0.69
N ARG A 260 -30.73 3.51 0.48
CA ARG A 260 -29.81 3.50 1.62
C ARG A 260 -29.41 2.07 2.01
N ARG A 261 -30.38 1.18 2.20
CA ARG A 261 -30.11 -0.23 2.55
C ARG A 261 -29.22 -0.91 1.52
N PHE A 262 -29.49 -0.71 0.23
CA PHE A 262 -28.64 -1.25 -0.83
C PHE A 262 -27.19 -0.76 -0.72
N ILE A 263 -26.99 0.55 -0.51
CA ILE A 263 -25.65 1.12 -0.33
C ILE A 263 -24.96 0.56 0.92
N GLU A 264 -25.70 0.39 2.02
CA GLU A 264 -25.19 -0.22 3.25
C GLU A 264 -24.73 -1.66 3.00
N GLU A 265 -25.53 -2.48 2.30
CA GLU A 265 -25.17 -3.86 1.91
C GLU A 265 -23.91 -3.90 1.03
N VAL A 266 -23.82 -3.03 0.01
CA VAL A 266 -22.64 -2.95 -0.86
C VAL A 266 -21.39 -2.53 -0.08
N ILE A 267 -21.49 -1.60 0.87
CA ILE A 267 -20.37 -1.20 1.73
C ILE A 267 -19.87 -2.39 2.57
N LEU A 268 -20.80 -3.19 3.13
CA LEU A 268 -20.44 -4.38 3.92
C LEU A 268 -19.74 -5.44 3.07
N ASP A 269 -20.23 -5.68 1.85
CA ASP A 269 -19.59 -6.63 0.92
C ASP A 269 -18.19 -6.18 0.53
N ILE A 270 -18.01 -4.89 0.20
CA ILE A 270 -16.71 -4.29 -0.10
C ILE A 270 -15.76 -4.39 1.10
N ALA A 271 -16.27 -4.14 2.31
CA ALA A 271 -15.48 -4.29 3.54
C ALA A 271 -15.07 -5.76 3.77
N HIS A 272 -15.95 -6.71 3.48
CA HIS A 272 -15.67 -8.14 3.58
C HIS A 272 -14.60 -8.61 2.58
N GLU A 273 -14.65 -8.13 1.33
CA GLU A 273 -13.59 -8.36 0.33
C GLU A 273 -12.25 -7.72 0.73
N GLY A 274 -12.31 -6.55 1.36
CA GLY A 274 -11.15 -5.79 1.81
C GLY A 274 -10.36 -5.13 0.68
N ASN A 275 -9.18 -4.63 1.03
CA ASN A 275 -8.30 -3.81 0.20
C ASN A 275 -9.06 -2.64 -0.48
N ALA A 276 -9.85 -1.92 0.31
CA ALA A 276 -10.71 -0.83 -0.18
C ALA A 276 -10.62 0.43 0.69
N VAL A 277 -10.68 1.59 0.03
CA VAL A 277 -10.80 2.90 0.68
C VAL A 277 -12.16 3.46 0.32
N ILE A 278 -13.07 3.51 1.29
CA ILE A 278 -14.47 3.88 1.11
C ILE A 278 -14.67 5.36 1.46
N ILE A 279 -15.10 6.16 0.49
CA ILE A 279 -15.35 7.60 0.59
C ILE A 279 -16.85 7.83 0.54
N VAL A 280 -17.55 7.32 1.56
CA VAL A 280 -19.02 7.27 1.56
C VAL A 280 -19.56 7.65 2.92
N HIS A 281 -20.60 8.47 2.92
CA HIS A 281 -21.28 8.94 4.12
C HIS A 281 -21.97 7.78 4.84
N GLY A 282 -21.60 7.54 6.09
CA GLY A 282 -22.21 6.53 6.96
C GLY A 282 -21.40 5.23 7.08
N ALA A 283 -20.39 5.02 6.23
CA ALA A 283 -19.54 3.83 6.27
C ALA A 283 -18.85 3.66 7.65
N GLN A 284 -18.47 4.75 8.31
CA GLN A 284 -17.85 4.71 9.64
C GLN A 284 -18.79 4.16 10.73
N LEU A 285 -20.10 4.37 10.58
CA LEU A 285 -21.10 3.89 11.53
C LEU A 285 -21.44 2.42 11.26
N LEU A 286 -21.57 2.05 9.99
CA LEU A 286 -21.80 0.67 9.57
C LEU A 286 -20.64 -0.25 9.99
N LEU A 287 -19.41 0.25 9.87
CA LEU A 287 -18.21 -0.50 10.19
C LEU A 287 -17.72 -0.28 11.63
N ALA A 288 -18.54 0.29 12.52
CA ALA A 288 -18.13 0.57 13.90
C ALA A 288 -17.81 -0.70 14.72
N GLY A 289 -18.37 -1.86 14.35
CA GLY A 289 -18.10 -3.16 14.97
C GLY A 289 -17.07 -4.01 14.21
N HIS A 290 -16.44 -3.46 13.18
CA HIS A 290 -15.44 -4.16 12.37
C HIS A 290 -14.04 -3.85 12.89
N ASP A 291 -13.42 -4.81 13.58
CA ASP A 291 -12.04 -4.70 14.09
C ASP A 291 -10.99 -4.56 12.97
N ASP A 292 -11.40 -4.81 11.72
CA ASP A 292 -10.62 -4.67 10.50
C ASP A 292 -10.96 -3.41 9.68
N ALA A 293 -11.65 -2.43 10.27
CA ALA A 293 -11.93 -1.14 9.64
C ALA A 293 -11.21 0.01 10.35
N LEU A 294 -10.53 0.86 9.57
CA LEU A 294 -9.98 2.12 10.06
C LEU A 294 -10.89 3.28 9.64
N ARG A 295 -11.46 3.99 10.62
CA ARG A 295 -12.42 5.06 10.39
C ARG A 295 -11.76 6.41 10.56
N VAL A 296 -11.62 7.13 9.46
CA VAL A 296 -10.93 8.44 9.42
C VAL A 296 -11.94 9.55 9.15
N LEU A 297 -11.82 10.65 9.90
CA LEU A 297 -12.51 11.90 9.65
C LEU A 297 -11.51 12.98 9.18
N VAL A 298 -11.79 13.63 8.06
CA VAL A 298 -11.03 14.79 7.58
C VAL A 298 -11.83 16.08 7.82
N THR A 299 -11.28 16.95 8.65
CA THR A 299 -11.86 18.24 9.07
C THR A 299 -11.01 19.43 8.63
N GLY A 300 -11.52 20.64 8.85
CA GLY A 300 -10.78 21.88 8.66
C GLY A 300 -11.56 23.09 9.13
N SER A 301 -10.90 24.22 9.36
CA SER A 301 -11.57 25.46 9.69
C SER A 301 -12.46 25.92 8.54
N LEU A 302 -13.58 26.57 8.86
CA LEU A 302 -14.53 27.08 7.87
C LEU A 302 -13.84 27.97 6.82
N SER A 303 -12.89 28.81 7.24
CA SER A 303 -12.14 29.70 6.35
C SER A 303 -11.33 28.91 5.33
N ARG A 304 -10.52 27.95 5.77
CA ARG A 304 -9.71 27.11 4.86
C ARG A 304 -10.57 26.26 3.92
N ARG A 305 -11.66 25.70 4.45
CA ARG A 305 -12.62 24.92 3.65
C ARG A 305 -13.26 25.77 2.56
N ALA A 306 -13.68 27.00 2.89
CA ALA A 306 -14.26 27.93 1.94
C ALA A 306 -13.25 28.42 0.90
N GLU A 307 -12.01 28.73 1.30
CA GLU A 307 -10.93 29.14 0.40
C GLU A 307 -10.63 28.06 -0.65
N ARG A 308 -10.49 26.80 -0.22
CA ARG A 308 -10.23 25.67 -1.12
C ARG A 308 -11.38 25.45 -2.10
N LEU A 309 -12.61 25.43 -1.59
CA LEU A 309 -13.80 25.24 -2.42
C LEU A 309 -13.98 26.39 -3.43
N ALA A 310 -13.69 27.63 -3.01
CA ALA A 310 -13.72 28.79 -3.89
C ALA A 310 -12.71 28.67 -5.03
N ALA A 311 -11.46 28.27 -4.71
CA ALA A 311 -10.41 28.07 -5.69
C ALA A 311 -10.74 26.92 -6.66
N GLU A 312 -11.28 25.81 -6.15
CA GLU A 312 -11.66 24.63 -6.93
C GLU A 312 -12.79 24.92 -7.92
N GLN A 313 -13.80 25.69 -7.50
CA GLN A 313 -15.01 25.93 -8.30
C GLN A 313 -15.03 27.27 -9.03
N GLY A 314 -14.00 28.12 -8.85
CA GLY A 314 -13.95 29.46 -9.44
C GLY A 314 -15.08 30.38 -8.94
N ILE A 315 -15.46 30.27 -7.67
CA ILE A 315 -16.52 31.08 -7.03
C ILE A 315 -15.94 32.00 -5.94
N THR A 316 -16.75 32.96 -5.46
CA THR A 316 -16.32 33.82 -4.34
C THR A 316 -16.23 33.04 -3.03
N VAL A 317 -15.35 33.49 -2.13
CA VAL A 317 -15.16 32.87 -0.80
C VAL A 317 -16.45 32.95 0.03
N GLU A 318 -17.23 34.02 -0.11
CA GLU A 318 -18.51 34.18 0.58
C GLU A 318 -19.54 33.15 0.11
N LYS A 319 -19.62 32.91 -1.21
CA LYS A 319 -20.49 31.87 -1.77
C LYS A 319 -20.02 30.47 -1.36
N ALA A 320 -18.73 30.20 -1.44
CA ALA A 320 -18.14 28.94 -0.98
C ALA A 320 -18.42 28.68 0.51
N ARG A 321 -18.29 29.71 1.36
CA ARG A 321 -18.60 29.62 2.79
C ARG A 321 -20.07 29.25 3.03
N ALA A 322 -21.00 29.85 2.28
CA ALA A 322 -22.41 29.50 2.38
C ALA A 322 -22.66 28.03 2.00
N LEU A 323 -22.07 27.56 0.90
CA LEU A 323 -22.17 26.16 0.45
C LEU A 323 -21.58 25.16 1.46
N VAL A 324 -20.44 25.50 2.08
CA VAL A 324 -19.83 24.66 3.13
C VAL A 324 -20.78 24.53 4.33
N LEU A 325 -21.36 25.64 4.80
CA LEU A 325 -22.29 25.64 5.93
C LEU A 325 -23.59 24.90 5.61
N GLU A 326 -24.12 25.07 4.41
CA GLU A 326 -25.29 24.32 3.92
C GLU A 326 -24.99 22.82 3.92
N SER A 327 -23.85 22.42 3.34
CA SER A 327 -23.42 21.03 3.29
C SER A 327 -23.23 20.41 4.69
N ASP A 328 -22.71 21.16 5.66
CA ASP A 328 -22.56 20.71 7.05
C ASP A 328 -23.94 20.51 7.71
N ARG A 329 -24.90 21.43 7.49
CA ARG A 329 -26.28 21.31 8.02
C ARG A 329 -27.05 20.14 7.43
N GLU A 330 -26.92 19.92 6.12
CA GLU A 330 -27.57 18.81 5.42
C GLU A 330 -27.06 17.46 5.95
N ARG A 331 -25.74 17.34 6.17
CA ARG A 331 -25.15 16.14 6.77
C ARG A 331 -25.64 15.92 8.19
N GLU A 332 -25.66 16.96 9.01
CA GLU A 332 -26.16 16.87 10.39
C GLU A 332 -27.60 16.35 10.42
N LYS A 333 -28.47 16.94 9.60
CA LYS A 333 -29.87 16.50 9.49
C LYS A 333 -29.97 15.04 9.05
N TYR A 334 -29.23 14.65 8.02
CA TYR A 334 -29.24 13.28 7.50
C TYR A 334 -28.80 12.26 8.55
N PHE A 335 -27.70 12.53 9.26
CA PHE A 335 -27.19 11.62 10.27
C PHE A 335 -28.09 11.51 11.50
N HIS A 336 -28.72 12.62 11.92
CA HIS A 336 -29.74 12.58 12.96
C HIS A 336 -30.98 11.78 12.53
N GLU A 337 -31.47 11.99 11.31
CA GLU A 337 -32.68 11.35 10.79
C GLU A 337 -32.50 9.83 10.61
N PHE A 338 -31.37 9.39 10.07
CA PHE A 338 -31.19 7.98 9.68
C PHE A 338 -30.32 7.15 10.61
N TYR A 339 -29.40 7.78 11.36
CA TYR A 339 -28.44 7.07 12.20
C TYR A 339 -28.53 7.46 13.68
N GLN A 340 -29.38 8.43 14.04
CA GLN A 340 -29.54 8.93 15.41
C GLN A 340 -28.20 9.31 16.07
N SER A 341 -27.24 9.77 15.26
CA SER A 341 -25.87 10.05 15.66
C SER A 341 -25.38 11.37 15.06
N GLY A 342 -24.46 12.05 15.73
CA GLY A 342 -23.79 13.23 15.20
C GLY A 342 -22.65 12.81 14.28
N TRP A 343 -22.67 13.27 13.02
CA TRP A 343 -21.67 12.83 12.03
C TRP A 343 -20.24 13.31 12.33
N LEU A 344 -20.06 14.29 13.23
CA LEU A 344 -18.76 14.77 13.69
C LEU A 344 -18.37 14.25 15.09
N ASP A 345 -19.13 13.28 15.64
CA ASP A 345 -18.78 12.67 16.92
C ASP A 345 -17.40 11.99 16.82
N PRO A 346 -16.38 12.44 17.58
CA PRO A 346 -15.05 11.83 17.55
C PRO A 346 -15.06 10.34 17.92
N CYS A 347 -16.03 9.88 18.72
CA CYS A 347 -16.16 8.48 19.11
C CYS A 347 -16.57 7.56 17.94
N SER A 348 -17.06 8.14 16.83
CA SER A 348 -17.39 7.40 15.61
C SER A 348 -16.18 7.15 14.70
N TYR A 349 -14.99 7.64 15.10
CA TYR A 349 -13.77 7.60 14.30
C TYR A 349 -12.58 7.13 15.14
N ASP A 350 -11.61 6.50 14.47
CA ASP A 350 -10.34 6.09 15.07
C ASP A 350 -9.28 7.18 14.91
N LEU A 351 -9.40 8.00 13.84
CA LEU A 351 -8.50 9.11 13.54
C LEU A 351 -9.26 10.33 13.01
N SER A 352 -8.99 11.51 13.56
CA SER A 352 -9.48 12.79 13.03
C SER A 352 -8.29 13.67 12.60
N ILE A 353 -8.28 14.09 11.34
CA ILE A 353 -7.23 14.90 10.73
C ILE A 353 -7.78 16.27 10.41
N ASN A 354 -7.19 17.32 10.99
CA ASN A 354 -7.42 18.69 10.53
C ASN A 354 -6.47 18.99 9.35
N SER A 355 -7.06 19.29 8.20
CA SER A 355 -6.35 19.51 6.94
C SER A 355 -5.82 20.94 6.75
N ASP A 356 -6.02 21.89 7.68
CA ASP A 356 -5.72 23.32 7.48
C ASP A 356 -4.25 23.60 7.12
N HIS A 357 -3.33 22.80 7.67
CA HIS A 357 -1.88 22.96 7.52
C HIS A 357 -1.18 21.68 7.04
N LEU A 358 -1.96 20.67 6.62
CA LEU A 358 -1.43 19.42 6.09
C LEU A 358 -1.74 19.33 4.61
N ASP A 359 -0.73 19.08 3.80
CA ASP A 359 -0.95 18.72 2.41
C ASP A 359 -1.57 17.31 2.30
N ALA A 360 -2.20 17.04 1.15
CA ALA A 360 -2.92 15.79 0.95
C ALA A 360 -2.02 14.55 0.98
N ILE A 361 -0.74 14.69 0.62
CA ILE A 361 0.24 13.59 0.61
C ILE A 361 0.64 13.23 2.05
N ALA A 362 0.93 14.23 2.88
CA ALA A 362 1.27 14.07 4.28
C ALA A 362 0.11 13.43 5.06
N ALA A 363 -1.12 13.92 4.87
CA ALA A 363 -2.31 13.33 5.47
C ALA A 363 -2.50 11.86 5.02
N ALA A 364 -2.32 11.56 3.73
CA ALA A 364 -2.46 10.20 3.22
C ALA A 364 -1.39 9.25 3.77
N ARG A 365 -0.14 9.71 3.92
CA ARG A 365 0.95 8.94 4.53
C ARG A 365 0.67 8.61 6.00
N LEU A 366 0.12 9.56 6.76
CA LEU A 366 -0.27 9.32 8.16
C LEU A 366 -1.34 8.22 8.26
N ILE A 367 -2.35 8.26 7.39
CA ILE A 367 -3.40 7.24 7.36
C ILE A 367 -2.81 5.88 6.97
N ALA A 368 -1.95 5.82 5.95
CA ALA A 368 -1.32 4.58 5.51
C ALA A 368 -0.42 3.95 6.61
N GLU A 369 0.36 4.76 7.33
CA GLU A 369 1.16 4.29 8.47
C GLU A 369 0.26 3.73 9.60
N LEU A 370 -0.94 4.29 9.79
CA LEU A 370 -1.89 3.77 10.77
C LEU A 370 -2.46 2.41 10.37
N VAL A 371 -2.72 2.20 9.07
CA VAL A 371 -3.11 0.88 8.53
C VAL A 371 -2.06 -0.18 8.85
N ASP A 372 -0.78 0.15 8.68
CA ASP A 372 0.34 -0.78 8.91
C ASP A 372 0.64 -1.03 10.40
N SER A 373 0.31 -0.07 11.27
CA SER A 373 0.60 -0.12 12.71
C SER A 373 -0.53 -0.69 13.56
N THR A 374 -1.75 -0.83 13.01
CA THR A 374 -2.91 -1.40 13.72
C THR A 374 -2.74 -2.91 13.94
N ARG A 375 -2.80 -3.35 15.20
CA ARG A 375 -2.70 -4.76 15.60
C ARG A 375 -4.09 -5.32 15.88
N LEU A 376 -4.43 -6.48 15.33
CA LEU A 376 -5.52 -7.29 15.88
C LEU A 376 -5.07 -7.86 17.24
N PRO A 377 -5.90 -7.89 18.28
CA PRO A 377 -5.83 -9.01 19.22
C PRO A 377 -6.07 -10.29 18.42
N PRO A 378 -5.33 -11.39 18.67
CA PRO A 378 -5.44 -12.61 17.86
C PRO A 378 -6.92 -13.01 17.74
N ALA A 379 -7.41 -13.03 16.50
CA ALA A 379 -8.76 -13.48 16.23
C ALA A 379 -8.87 -14.94 16.70
N GLU A 380 -9.66 -15.18 17.75
CA GLU A 380 -10.39 -16.43 17.83
C GLU A 380 -11.14 -16.54 16.51
N ARG A 381 -10.69 -17.48 15.68
CA ARG A 381 -11.21 -17.74 14.34
C ARG A 381 -12.74 -17.71 14.44
N ALA A 382 -13.36 -16.90 13.59
CA ALA A 382 -14.82 -16.73 13.49
C ALA A 382 -15.56 -18.00 13.00
N GLY A 383 -15.12 -19.19 13.42
CA GLY A 383 -15.79 -20.49 13.29
C GLY A 383 -16.31 -21.06 14.60
N GLU A 384 -15.97 -20.51 15.78
CA GLU A 384 -16.39 -21.10 17.07
C GLU A 384 -17.63 -20.43 17.70
N ARG A 385 -17.98 -19.20 17.33
CA ARG A 385 -19.19 -18.54 17.86
C ARG A 385 -20.50 -19.11 17.31
N GLN A 386 -20.46 -19.87 16.22
CA GLN A 386 -21.66 -20.47 15.62
C GLN A 386 -22.01 -21.85 16.20
N LEU A 387 -21.15 -22.43 17.04
CA LEU A 387 -21.41 -23.73 17.71
C LEU A 387 -21.83 -23.59 19.19
N ALA A 388 -21.73 -22.40 19.78
CA ALA A 388 -22.09 -22.17 21.18
C ALA A 388 -23.58 -21.83 21.42
N HIS A 389 -24.37 -21.61 20.36
CA HIS A 389 -25.82 -21.36 20.45
C HIS A 389 -26.69 -22.52 19.92
N SER A 390 -26.10 -23.70 19.72
CA SER A 390 -26.83 -24.90 19.27
C SER A 390 -26.54 -26.13 20.14
N ARG A 391 -26.50 -25.96 21.47
CA ARG A 391 -26.60 -27.06 22.42
C ARG A 391 -27.48 -26.73 23.59
#